data_AF-B4CWQ0-F1
#
_entry.id   AF-B4CWQ0-F1
#
_cell.length_a   1.000
_cell.length_b   1.000
_cell.length_c   1.000
_cell.angle_alpha   90.00
_cell.angle_beta   90.00
_cell.angle_gamma   90.00
#
_symmetry.space_group_name_H-M   'P 1'
#
loop_
_entity.id
_entity.type
_entity.pdbx_description
1 polymer ?
#
loop_
_entity_poly.entity_id
_entity_poly.type
_entity_poly.pdbx_seq_one_letter_code
_entity_poly.pdbx_strand_id
1 'polypeptide(L)'
;MPRYIPTIGLEVHVQLKTRSKMFCTCPVEYGAGPNSHTCPVCLGYPGALPVMNVDALKMSALTGLMLGCRVPDICKFDRKNYFYPDMPKNYQITQFDQPICLGGAVPLEDFDYPKDAQKSIVNPGKKVQLTRIHLEEDVAKSQHFEQNSGIDFNRAGTPLMEIVSEPEIDSPEEAFAYLTSLQQILVYGGVSDADMEKGQLRCDCNVSVRPEGTSELGTKIEIKNMNSISAVRRALAYEIERQIEAVQKGEQLIQSTRRWDDDAGRTFQMRVKESSHDYRYFPDPDLLPVDTRVFMDEVRTKRPELPGEKRDRFVRDFGVTAYDASVLASERALADYFDAAAKERAQAKERGQLDHQRFAQAPLRRRKRRSSIARSPRIRWMNS
;
A
#
# COMPACT_ATOMS: atom_id res chain seq x y z
N MET A 1 26.45 17.91 -19.05
CA MET A 1 25.07 17.60 -19.47
C MET A 1 24.12 18.20 -18.44
N PRO A 2 22.97 18.76 -18.83
CA PRO A 2 21.99 19.26 -17.87
C PRO A 2 21.54 18.12 -16.94
N ARG A 3 21.47 18.40 -15.64
CA ARG A 3 20.91 17.47 -14.66
C ARG A 3 19.39 17.53 -14.74
N TYR A 4 18.73 16.40 -14.53
CA TYR A 4 17.28 16.30 -14.51
C TYR A 4 16.81 15.90 -13.12
N ILE A 5 15.67 16.45 -12.71
CA ILE A 5 14.98 16.17 -11.46
C ILE A 5 13.75 15.32 -11.80
N PRO A 6 13.69 14.05 -11.34
CA PRO A 6 12.46 13.27 -11.42
C PRO A 6 11.47 13.77 -10.37
N THR A 7 10.19 13.60 -10.66
CA THR A 7 9.10 13.89 -9.73
C THR A 7 8.06 12.82 -9.83
N ILE A 8 7.87 12.13 -8.72
CA ILE A 8 7.06 10.92 -8.61
C ILE A 8 5.93 11.16 -7.62
N GLY A 9 4.73 10.75 -8.00
CA GLY A 9 3.57 10.63 -7.12
C GLY A 9 3.00 9.21 -7.21
N LEU A 10 2.53 8.69 -6.08
CA LEU A 10 2.05 7.31 -5.97
C LEU A 10 0.56 7.29 -5.61
N GLU A 11 -0.18 6.43 -6.31
CA GLU A 11 -1.58 6.12 -6.02
C GLU A 11 -1.64 4.67 -5.52
N VAL A 12 -1.75 4.50 -4.21
CA VAL A 12 -1.69 3.18 -3.56
C VAL A 12 -3.09 2.72 -3.19
N HIS A 13 -3.52 1.60 -3.76
CA HIS A 13 -4.81 0.99 -3.46
C HIS A 13 -4.62 -0.15 -2.47
N VAL A 14 -5.33 -0.08 -1.34
CA VAL A 14 -5.19 -0.99 -0.20
C VAL A 14 -6.52 -1.68 0.05
N GLN A 15 -6.57 -3.00 -0.09
CA GLN A 15 -7.74 -3.80 0.25
C GLN A 15 -7.85 -3.88 1.78
N LEU A 16 -8.98 -3.42 2.34
CA LEU A 16 -9.19 -3.47 3.79
C LEU A 16 -9.53 -4.89 4.25
N LYS A 17 -9.08 -5.23 5.46
CA LYS A 17 -9.30 -6.55 6.10
C LYS A 17 -10.64 -6.61 6.81
N THR A 18 -11.72 -6.28 6.12
CA THR A 18 -13.09 -6.41 6.63
C THR A 18 -13.62 -7.83 6.43
N ARG A 19 -14.66 -8.19 7.18
CA ARG A 19 -15.36 -9.47 7.00
C ARG A 19 -16.31 -9.46 5.81
N SER A 20 -17.00 -8.33 5.60
CA SER A 20 -17.94 -8.13 4.50
C SER A 20 -17.48 -7.05 3.53
N LYS A 21 -18.10 -7.04 2.36
CA LYS A 21 -17.92 -6.03 1.30
C LYS A 21 -18.27 -4.61 1.77
N MET A 22 -17.94 -3.62 0.95
CA MET A 22 -18.09 -2.20 1.26
C MET A 22 -19.55 -1.76 1.32
N PHE A 23 -20.36 -2.32 0.41
CA PHE A 23 -21.74 -1.89 0.20
C PHE A 23 -22.77 -3.02 0.36
N CYS A 24 -22.35 -4.22 0.74
CA CYS A 24 -23.23 -5.37 0.97
C CYS A 24 -22.62 -6.36 1.99
N THR A 25 -23.41 -7.37 2.38
CA THR A 25 -23.02 -8.34 3.42
C THR A 25 -22.23 -9.54 2.89
N CYS A 26 -21.95 -9.62 1.59
CA CYS A 26 -21.13 -10.71 1.03
C CYS A 26 -19.74 -10.74 1.68
N PRO A 27 -19.16 -11.93 1.88
CA PRO A 27 -17.85 -12.06 2.50
C PRO A 27 -16.72 -11.56 1.60
N VAL A 28 -15.63 -11.11 2.24
CA VAL A 28 -14.35 -10.79 1.59
C VAL A 28 -13.38 -11.91 1.93
N GLU A 29 -13.24 -12.88 1.04
CA GLU A 29 -12.40 -14.07 1.24
C GLU A 29 -11.59 -14.38 -0.03
N TYR A 30 -10.37 -14.85 0.16
CA TYR A 30 -9.49 -15.26 -0.92
C TYR A 30 -9.67 -16.75 -1.23
N GLY A 31 -9.67 -17.11 -2.52
CA GLY A 31 -9.67 -18.51 -2.97
C GLY A 31 -11.05 -19.16 -3.07
N ALA A 32 -12.14 -18.39 -2.96
CA ALA A 32 -13.49 -18.89 -3.20
C ALA A 32 -13.71 -19.29 -4.66
N GLY A 33 -14.66 -20.19 -4.91
CA GLY A 33 -15.07 -20.55 -6.27
C GLY A 33 -15.65 -19.35 -7.02
N PRO A 34 -15.51 -19.24 -8.36
CA PRO A 34 -15.95 -18.07 -9.12
C PRO A 34 -17.42 -17.70 -8.86
N ASN A 35 -17.67 -16.40 -8.68
CA ASN A 35 -19.02 -15.83 -8.46
C ASN A 35 -19.82 -16.39 -7.27
N SER A 36 -19.17 -17.05 -6.30
CA SER A 36 -19.81 -17.62 -5.10
C SER A 36 -20.03 -16.63 -3.95
N HIS A 37 -19.37 -15.47 -3.98
CA HIS A 37 -19.48 -14.40 -2.98
C HIS A 37 -20.13 -13.16 -3.58
N THR A 38 -21.32 -13.37 -4.13
CA THR A 38 -22.07 -12.35 -4.86
C THR A 38 -23.50 -12.21 -4.34
N CYS A 39 -24.11 -11.06 -4.58
CA CYS A 39 -25.50 -10.76 -4.27
C CYS A 39 -26.02 -9.67 -5.25
N PRO A 40 -27.32 -9.37 -5.27
CA PRO A 40 -27.90 -8.35 -6.14
C PRO A 40 -27.16 -6.99 -6.09
N VAL A 41 -26.69 -6.56 -4.92
CA VAL A 41 -26.00 -5.27 -4.75
C VAL A 41 -24.67 -5.24 -5.49
N CYS A 42 -23.77 -6.20 -5.21
CA CYS A 42 -22.45 -6.21 -5.84
C CYS A 42 -22.48 -6.68 -7.30
N LEU A 43 -23.59 -7.28 -7.75
CA LEU A 43 -23.86 -7.59 -9.16
C LEU A 43 -24.61 -6.48 -9.90
N GLY A 44 -24.96 -5.37 -9.23
CA GLY A 44 -25.64 -4.24 -9.88
C GLY A 44 -27.04 -4.57 -10.41
N TYR A 45 -27.78 -5.45 -9.74
CA TYR A 45 -29.14 -5.79 -10.14
C TYR A 45 -30.09 -4.59 -9.98
N PRO A 46 -31.09 -4.45 -10.86
CA PRO A 46 -32.10 -3.39 -10.74
C PRO A 46 -32.80 -3.42 -9.37
N GLY A 47 -32.87 -2.27 -8.70
CA GLY A 47 -33.50 -2.11 -7.39
C GLY A 47 -32.64 -2.49 -6.19
N ALA A 48 -31.41 -2.95 -6.38
CA ALA A 48 -30.48 -3.21 -5.28
C ALA A 48 -29.83 -1.90 -4.79
N LEU A 49 -29.75 -1.71 -3.47
CA LEU A 49 -29.22 -0.48 -2.84
C LEU A 49 -27.93 -0.76 -2.04
N PRO A 50 -26.94 0.16 -2.07
CA PRO A 50 -25.72 0.03 -1.29
C PRO A 50 -25.94 0.35 0.20
N VAL A 51 -25.26 -0.37 1.09
CA VAL A 51 -25.22 -0.07 2.53
C VAL A 51 -23.78 -0.05 3.02
N MET A 52 -23.32 1.10 3.51
CA MET A 52 -21.93 1.32 3.91
C MET A 52 -21.44 0.39 5.03
N ASN A 53 -20.21 -0.09 4.88
CA ASN A 53 -19.50 -0.87 5.88
C ASN A 53 -18.85 0.04 6.94
N VAL A 54 -19.34 -0.02 8.18
CA VAL A 54 -18.84 0.79 9.30
C VAL A 54 -17.39 0.45 9.67
N ASP A 55 -16.98 -0.82 9.54
CA ASP A 55 -15.61 -1.21 9.86
C ASP A 55 -14.63 -0.66 8.83
N ALA A 56 -15.02 -0.60 7.56
CA ALA A 56 -14.22 0.03 6.51
C ALA A 56 -14.01 1.53 6.79
N LEU A 57 -15.07 2.26 7.16
CA LEU A 57 -14.98 3.67 7.56
C LEU A 57 -14.02 3.87 8.73
N LYS A 58 -14.15 3.05 9.79
CA LYS A 58 -13.27 3.11 10.97
C LYS A 58 -11.82 2.77 10.63
N MET A 59 -11.57 1.76 9.79
CA MET A 59 -10.20 1.37 9.37
C MET A 59 -9.53 2.45 8.52
N SER A 60 -10.27 3.12 7.64
CA SER A 60 -9.73 4.24 6.86
C SER A 60 -9.45 5.47 7.72
N ALA A 61 -10.34 5.81 8.65
CA ALA A 61 -10.08 6.89 9.61
C ALA A 61 -8.88 6.56 10.54
N LEU A 62 -8.75 5.29 10.97
CA LEU A 62 -7.58 4.82 11.73
C LEU A 62 -6.30 5.01 10.92
N THR A 63 -6.31 4.65 9.63
CA THR A 63 -5.19 4.87 8.72
C THR A 63 -4.84 6.35 8.64
N GLY A 64 -5.84 7.22 8.51
CA GLY A 64 -5.66 8.67 8.58
C GLY A 64 -4.95 9.13 9.85
N LEU A 65 -5.38 8.65 11.02
CA LEU A 65 -4.73 9.00 12.30
C LEU A 65 -3.29 8.49 12.38
N MET A 66 -3.01 7.27 11.88
CA MET A 66 -1.66 6.71 11.86
C MET A 66 -0.70 7.51 10.95
N LEU A 67 -1.22 8.10 9.87
CA LEU A 67 -0.46 8.91 8.92
C LEU A 67 -0.54 10.42 9.21
N GLY A 68 -1.14 10.81 10.34
CA GLY A 68 -1.26 12.22 10.74
C GLY A 68 -2.20 13.04 9.86
N CYS A 69 -3.11 12.41 9.13
CA CYS A 69 -4.12 13.09 8.31
C CYS A 69 -5.17 13.80 9.19
N ARG A 70 -5.78 14.84 8.63
CA ARG A 70 -7.04 15.39 9.15
C ARG A 70 -8.20 14.54 8.64
N VAL A 71 -8.99 13.97 9.56
CA VAL A 71 -10.28 13.33 9.24
C VAL A 71 -11.36 14.40 9.30
N PRO A 72 -12.02 14.78 8.18
CA PRO A 72 -13.09 15.77 8.20
C PRO A 72 -14.32 15.27 8.97
N ASP A 73 -15.08 16.19 9.58
CA ASP A 73 -16.33 15.86 10.29
C ASP A 73 -17.36 15.18 9.38
N ILE A 74 -17.38 15.55 8.10
CA ILE A 74 -18.28 15.00 7.08
C ILE A 74 -17.46 14.48 5.91
N CYS A 75 -17.75 13.27 5.45
CA CYS A 75 -17.31 12.77 4.15
C CYS A 75 -18.51 12.20 3.38
N LYS A 76 -18.40 12.05 2.06
CA LYS A 76 -19.48 11.50 1.23
C LYS A 76 -18.95 10.57 0.16
N PHE A 77 -19.85 9.78 -0.43
CA PHE A 77 -19.54 8.94 -1.58
C PHE A 77 -20.10 9.56 -2.86
N ASP A 78 -19.41 9.28 -3.97
CA ASP A 78 -19.66 9.78 -5.30
C ASP A 78 -19.61 8.62 -6.30
N ARG A 79 -20.35 8.75 -7.41
CA ARG A 79 -20.30 7.80 -8.52
C ARG A 79 -19.25 8.23 -9.54
N LYS A 80 -18.26 7.38 -9.78
CA LYS A 80 -17.28 7.49 -10.88
C LYS A 80 -17.77 6.64 -12.05
N ASN A 81 -18.32 7.27 -13.09
CA ASN A 81 -19.05 6.58 -14.15
C ASN A 81 -18.13 6.13 -15.29
N TYR A 82 -18.14 4.83 -15.62
CA TYR A 82 -17.44 4.26 -16.76
C TYR A 82 -17.98 2.87 -17.11
N PHE A 83 -17.90 2.50 -18.39
CA PHE A 83 -18.32 1.18 -18.85
C PHE A 83 -17.11 0.25 -18.91
N TYR A 84 -17.16 -0.83 -18.14
CA TYR A 84 -16.20 -1.92 -18.26
C TYR A 84 -16.80 -3.22 -17.70
N PRO A 85 -16.51 -4.41 -18.27
CA PRO A 85 -17.13 -5.67 -17.86
C PRO A 85 -16.94 -6.05 -16.39
N ASP A 86 -15.89 -5.55 -15.74
CA ASP A 86 -15.60 -5.82 -14.33
C ASP A 86 -16.35 -4.91 -13.34
N MET A 87 -17.07 -3.90 -13.84
CA MET A 87 -17.85 -2.95 -13.04
C MET A 87 -19.33 -3.10 -13.38
N PRO A 88 -20.09 -3.93 -12.64
CA PRO A 88 -21.43 -4.35 -13.05
C PRO A 88 -22.46 -3.22 -13.02
N LYS A 89 -22.17 -2.16 -12.25
CA LYS A 89 -23.04 -0.97 -12.12
C LYS A 89 -22.78 0.09 -13.18
N ASN A 90 -21.72 -0.06 -13.98
CA ASN A 90 -21.16 0.99 -14.87
C ASN A 90 -20.78 2.30 -14.14
N TYR A 91 -20.63 2.24 -12.82
CA TYR A 91 -20.02 3.26 -12.00
C TYR A 91 -19.39 2.60 -10.77
N GLN A 92 -18.26 3.13 -10.33
CA GLN A 92 -17.62 2.77 -9.07
C GLN A 92 -18.06 3.77 -8.01
N ILE A 93 -18.54 3.28 -6.87
CA ILE A 93 -18.77 4.14 -5.70
C ILE A 93 -17.42 4.41 -5.03
N THR A 94 -17.01 5.68 -5.01
CA THR A 94 -15.73 6.18 -4.47
C THR A 94 -15.99 7.50 -3.72
N GLN A 95 -14.98 8.28 -3.37
CA GLN A 95 -15.18 9.65 -2.86
C GLN A 95 -14.46 10.63 -3.78
N PHE A 96 -15.08 11.78 -4.07
CA PHE A 96 -14.45 12.83 -4.87
C PHE A 96 -14.04 14.01 -4.00
N ASP A 97 -14.83 15.07 -3.88
CA ASP A 97 -14.45 16.32 -3.22
C ASP A 97 -14.38 16.26 -1.68
N GLN A 98 -15.02 15.27 -1.03
CA GLN A 98 -15.03 15.12 0.43
C GLN A 98 -14.53 13.74 0.86
N PRO A 99 -13.22 13.47 0.73
CA PRO A 99 -12.61 12.20 1.12
C PRO A 99 -12.58 12.04 2.65
N ILE A 100 -12.44 10.79 3.11
CA ILE A 100 -12.38 10.48 4.55
C ILE A 100 -11.13 11.02 5.24
N CYS A 101 -10.00 11.19 4.55
CA CYS A 101 -8.82 11.85 5.10
C CYS A 101 -8.19 12.85 4.13
N LEU A 102 -7.63 13.93 4.68
CA LEU A 102 -6.91 14.97 3.96
C LEU A 102 -5.53 15.21 4.58
N GLY A 103 -4.52 15.45 3.75
CA GLY A 103 -3.16 15.70 4.23
C GLY A 103 -2.53 14.48 4.90
N GLY A 104 -1.57 14.73 5.79
CA GLY A 104 -0.79 13.69 6.46
C GLY A 104 0.48 13.35 5.67
N ALA A 105 1.26 12.40 6.16
CA ALA A 105 2.51 12.01 5.53
C ALA A 105 2.92 10.57 5.85
N VAL A 106 3.65 9.95 4.93
CA VAL A 106 4.35 8.67 5.16
C VAL A 106 5.81 8.98 5.47
N PRO A 107 6.34 8.57 6.64
CA PRO A 107 7.75 8.74 6.96
C PRO A 107 8.62 7.77 6.15
N LEU A 108 9.72 8.28 5.57
CA LEU A 108 10.74 7.47 4.91
C LEU A 108 11.84 7.16 5.91
N GLU A 109 11.81 5.93 6.41
CA GLU A 109 12.69 5.49 7.48
C GLU A 109 13.94 4.84 6.86
N ASP A 110 15.11 5.09 7.44
CA ASP A 110 16.39 4.69 6.84
C ASP A 110 16.47 3.20 6.50
N PHE A 111 15.85 2.34 7.32
CA PHE A 111 15.83 0.90 7.13
C PHE A 111 14.78 0.38 6.14
N ASP A 112 13.86 1.24 5.69
CA ASP A 112 12.85 0.92 4.68
C ASP A 112 13.38 1.14 3.26
N TYR A 113 14.48 1.90 3.10
CA TYR A 113 15.20 2.00 1.84
C TYR A 113 15.78 0.65 1.40
N PRO A 114 15.93 0.41 0.10
CA PRO A 114 16.57 -0.80 -0.38
C PRO A 114 18.03 -0.85 0.08
N LYS A 115 18.51 -2.05 0.42
CA LYS A 115 19.80 -2.25 1.14
C LYS A 115 21.00 -1.60 0.46
N ASP A 116 21.00 -1.54 -0.86
CA ASP A 116 22.04 -0.93 -1.69
C ASP A 116 22.02 0.60 -1.64
N ALA A 117 20.93 1.23 -1.20
CA ALA A 117 20.79 2.68 -1.05
C ALA A 117 20.89 3.19 0.40
N GLN A 118 20.76 2.32 1.41
CA GLN A 118 20.74 2.72 2.83
C GLN A 118 21.99 3.49 3.30
N LYS A 119 23.14 3.32 2.63
CA LYS A 119 24.39 4.03 2.97
C LYS A 119 24.51 5.41 2.30
N SER A 120 23.62 5.72 1.37
CA SER A 120 23.69 6.92 0.52
C SER A 120 22.32 7.58 0.39
N ILE A 121 21.54 7.58 1.47
CA ILE A 121 20.24 8.25 1.52
C ILE A 121 20.48 9.76 1.39
N VAL A 122 19.86 10.36 0.38
CA VAL A 122 20.01 11.79 0.07
C VAL A 122 19.27 12.65 1.11
N ASN A 123 18.06 12.23 1.48
CA ASN A 123 17.15 12.97 2.37
C ASN A 123 16.74 12.12 3.59
N PRO A 124 17.64 11.86 4.56
CA PRO A 124 17.31 11.05 5.72
C PRO A 124 16.19 11.70 6.55
N GLY A 125 15.22 10.88 6.99
CA GLY A 125 14.05 11.35 7.76
C GLY A 125 13.02 12.15 6.96
N LYS A 126 13.08 12.13 5.63
CA LYS A 126 12.05 12.73 4.76
C LYS A 126 10.68 12.14 5.08
N LYS A 127 9.64 12.96 4.99
CA LYS A 127 8.25 12.53 5.08
C LYS A 127 7.55 12.92 3.79
N VAL A 128 6.99 11.94 3.08
CA VAL A 128 6.25 12.18 1.85
C VAL A 128 4.82 12.58 2.20
N GLN A 129 4.44 13.80 1.84
CA GLN A 129 3.10 14.32 2.09
C GLN A 129 2.05 13.54 1.29
N LEU A 130 0.86 13.47 1.87
CA LEU A 130 -0.32 12.88 1.25
C LEU A 130 -1.27 13.99 0.83
N THR A 131 -1.85 13.86 -0.36
CA THR A 131 -2.96 14.71 -0.76
C THR A 131 -4.22 14.29 0.01
N ARG A 132 -4.51 12.98 0.03
CA ARG A 132 -5.77 12.42 0.53
C ARG A 132 -5.72 10.91 0.74
N ILE A 133 -6.70 10.42 1.50
CA ILE A 133 -7.09 9.01 1.55
C ILE A 133 -8.60 8.95 1.34
N HIS A 134 -9.07 8.13 0.41
CA HIS A 134 -10.50 7.90 0.20
C HIS A 134 -10.86 6.43 0.14
N LEU A 135 -12.14 6.17 0.42
CA LEU A 135 -12.74 4.85 0.31
C LEU A 135 -13.41 4.65 -1.04
N GLU A 136 -13.31 3.44 -1.56
CA GLU A 136 -14.04 3.00 -2.74
C GLU A 136 -14.30 1.50 -2.70
N GLU A 137 -15.05 1.01 -3.67
CA GLU A 137 -15.18 -0.43 -3.91
C GLU A 137 -14.22 -0.91 -4.99
N ASP A 138 -13.71 -2.13 -4.83
CA ASP A 138 -12.91 -2.79 -5.85
C ASP A 138 -13.77 -3.33 -7.01
N VAL A 139 -13.11 -3.53 -8.14
CA VAL A 139 -13.67 -4.12 -9.37
C VAL A 139 -13.61 -5.66 -9.33
N ALA A 140 -14.38 -6.29 -10.21
CA ALA A 140 -14.27 -7.73 -10.46
C ALA A 140 -12.87 -8.12 -10.98
N LYS A 141 -12.60 -9.42 -11.06
CA LYS A 141 -11.39 -9.93 -11.71
C LYS A 141 -11.74 -10.39 -13.12
N SER A 142 -11.05 -9.83 -14.12
CA SER A 142 -11.08 -10.33 -15.50
C SER A 142 -10.00 -11.39 -15.72
N GLN A 143 -10.37 -12.49 -16.36
CA GLN A 143 -9.45 -13.52 -16.85
C GLN A 143 -9.62 -13.63 -18.37
N HIS A 144 -8.53 -13.46 -19.11
CA HIS A 144 -8.54 -13.53 -20.56
C HIS A 144 -8.18 -14.94 -21.03
N PHE A 145 -9.09 -15.54 -21.79
CA PHE A 145 -8.87 -16.78 -22.53
C PHE A 145 -8.61 -16.45 -24.00
N GLU A 146 -8.32 -17.45 -24.83
CA GLU A 146 -7.93 -17.24 -26.23
C GLU A 146 -8.93 -16.38 -27.04
N GLN A 147 -10.23 -16.58 -26.83
CA GLN A 147 -11.29 -15.91 -27.62
C GLN A 147 -12.31 -15.13 -26.79
N ASN A 148 -12.26 -15.24 -25.46
CA ASN A 148 -13.25 -14.63 -24.57
C ASN A 148 -12.61 -14.24 -23.24
N SER A 149 -13.35 -13.49 -22.43
CA SER A 149 -12.92 -13.13 -21.07
C SER A 149 -13.97 -13.59 -20.07
N GLY A 150 -13.52 -14.26 -19.01
CA GLY A 150 -14.36 -14.61 -17.87
C GLY A 150 -14.25 -13.54 -16.80
N ILE A 151 -15.40 -13.13 -16.24
CA ILE A 151 -15.45 -12.15 -15.16
C ILE A 151 -15.89 -12.86 -13.87
N ASP A 152 -15.08 -12.70 -12.82
CA ASP A 152 -15.38 -13.16 -11.47
C ASP A 152 -15.65 -11.97 -10.54
N PHE A 153 -16.91 -11.84 -10.14
CA PHE A 153 -17.43 -10.77 -9.28
C PHE A 153 -17.24 -11.02 -7.78
N ASN A 154 -16.54 -12.10 -7.39
CA ASN A 154 -16.19 -12.33 -5.98
C ASN A 154 -15.51 -11.11 -5.34
N ARG A 155 -14.60 -10.46 -6.06
CA ARG A 155 -13.89 -9.27 -5.58
C ARG A 155 -14.69 -7.96 -5.71
N ALA A 156 -15.63 -7.89 -6.65
CA ALA A 156 -16.40 -6.68 -6.89
C ALA A 156 -17.14 -6.24 -5.62
N GLY A 157 -16.97 -4.98 -5.21
CA GLY A 157 -17.56 -4.47 -3.97
C GLY A 157 -16.66 -4.58 -2.73
N THR A 158 -15.47 -5.18 -2.82
CA THR A 158 -14.54 -5.28 -1.68
C THR A 158 -14.09 -3.88 -1.25
N PRO A 159 -13.99 -3.55 0.06
CA PRO A 159 -13.56 -2.23 0.48
C PRO A 159 -12.11 -1.98 0.11
N LEU A 160 -11.90 -0.87 -0.57
CA LEU A 160 -10.61 -0.42 -1.05
C LEU A 160 -10.37 0.99 -0.54
N MET A 161 -9.15 1.24 -0.10
CA MET A 161 -8.69 2.54 0.33
C MET A 161 -7.61 3.00 -0.65
N GLU A 162 -7.82 4.13 -1.29
CA GLU A 162 -6.82 4.74 -2.17
C GLU A 162 -6.09 5.85 -1.38
N ILE A 163 -4.76 5.74 -1.33
CA ILE A 163 -3.84 6.67 -0.67
C ILE A 163 -3.05 7.37 -1.76
N VAL A 164 -3.23 8.69 -1.87
CA VAL A 164 -2.62 9.50 -2.93
C VAL A 164 -1.54 10.39 -2.31
N SER A 165 -0.30 10.22 -2.78
CA SER A 165 0.82 11.06 -2.35
C SER A 165 0.86 12.39 -3.11
N GLU A 166 1.44 13.41 -2.49
CA GLU A 166 1.94 14.57 -3.23
C GLU A 166 3.07 14.13 -4.19
N PRO A 167 3.29 14.86 -5.30
CA PRO A 167 4.33 14.56 -6.27
C PRO A 167 5.68 15.11 -5.79
N GLU A 168 6.21 14.56 -4.70
CA GLU A 168 7.46 15.02 -4.08
C GLU A 168 8.48 13.90 -3.84
N ILE A 169 8.26 12.71 -4.42
CA ILE A 169 9.24 11.63 -4.39
C ILE A 169 10.28 11.86 -5.50
N ASP A 170 11.56 11.87 -5.12
CA ASP A 170 12.67 12.31 -5.99
C ASP A 170 13.54 11.15 -6.49
N SER A 171 13.25 9.91 -6.09
CA SER A 171 13.99 8.75 -6.60
C SER A 171 13.20 7.44 -6.53
N PRO A 172 13.55 6.45 -7.36
CA PRO A 172 13.04 5.09 -7.21
C PRO A 172 13.27 4.48 -5.83
N GLU A 173 14.38 4.83 -5.18
CA GLU A 173 14.74 4.39 -3.83
C GLU A 173 13.80 4.98 -2.76
N GLU A 174 13.44 6.25 -2.89
CA GLU A 174 12.43 6.89 -2.03
C GLU A 174 11.04 6.28 -2.23
N ALA A 175 10.66 5.96 -3.48
CA ALA A 175 9.40 5.27 -3.77
C ALA A 175 9.35 3.87 -3.13
N PHE A 176 10.47 3.14 -3.15
CA PHE A 176 10.61 1.86 -2.47
C PHE A 176 10.43 2.00 -0.94
N ALA A 177 11.10 2.98 -0.34
CA ALA A 177 11.00 3.26 1.09
C ALA A 177 9.57 3.67 1.48
N TYR A 178 8.91 4.50 0.67
CA TYR A 178 7.53 4.93 0.88
C TYR A 178 6.58 3.75 0.96
N LEU A 179 6.61 2.86 -0.04
CA LEU A 179 5.72 1.71 -0.10
C LEU A 179 6.01 0.71 1.03
N THR A 180 7.28 0.56 1.40
CA THR A 180 7.70 -0.33 2.50
C THR A 180 7.19 0.19 3.85
N SER A 181 7.42 1.47 4.14
CA SER A 181 6.95 2.14 5.35
C SER A 181 5.42 2.12 5.44
N LEU A 182 4.74 2.47 4.35
CA LEU A 182 3.28 2.43 4.29
C LEU A 182 2.73 1.02 4.52
N GLN A 183 3.30 0.00 3.88
CA GLN A 183 2.92 -1.40 4.09
C GLN A 183 3.08 -1.80 5.57
N GLN A 184 4.21 -1.48 6.19
CA GLN A 184 4.44 -1.77 7.61
C GLN A 184 3.41 -1.08 8.51
N ILE A 185 3.12 0.20 8.28
CA ILE A 185 2.13 0.97 9.04
C ILE A 185 0.73 0.34 8.92
N LEU A 186 0.31 -0.05 7.71
CA LEU A 186 -0.99 -0.68 7.48
C LEU A 186 -1.12 -2.04 8.19
N VAL A 187 -0.06 -2.86 8.14
CA VAL A 187 -0.02 -4.16 8.81
C VAL A 187 0.00 -4.00 10.33
N TYR A 188 0.76 -3.03 10.86
CA TYR A 188 0.76 -2.70 12.29
C TYR A 188 -0.61 -2.21 12.77
N GLY A 189 -1.26 -1.37 11.97
CA GLY A 189 -2.64 -0.91 12.15
C GLY A 189 -3.67 -2.03 12.17
N GLY A 190 -3.34 -3.20 11.60
CA GLY A 190 -4.29 -4.29 11.41
C GLY A 190 -5.41 -3.96 10.42
N VAL A 191 -5.22 -2.94 9.56
CA VAL A 191 -6.22 -2.49 8.58
C VAL A 191 -6.18 -3.29 7.29
N SER A 192 -5.01 -3.85 6.95
CA SER A 192 -4.79 -4.70 5.79
C SER A 192 -3.63 -5.66 6.05
N ASP A 193 -3.65 -6.83 5.41
CA ASP A 193 -2.48 -7.70 5.32
C ASP A 193 -1.48 -7.18 4.26
N ALA A 194 -1.92 -6.23 3.40
CA ALA A 194 -1.10 -5.47 2.44
C ALA A 194 -0.17 -6.33 1.56
N ASP A 195 -0.59 -7.56 1.27
CA ASP A 195 0.15 -8.51 0.43
C ASP A 195 -0.07 -8.20 -1.05
N MET A 196 1.00 -7.73 -1.72
CA MET A 196 0.94 -7.38 -3.14
C MET A 196 0.77 -8.61 -4.04
N GLU A 197 1.27 -9.79 -3.65
CA GLU A 197 1.11 -11.01 -4.45
C GLU A 197 -0.36 -11.44 -4.48
N LYS A 198 -1.08 -11.20 -3.40
CA LYS A 198 -2.54 -11.40 -3.31
C LYS A 198 -3.35 -10.23 -3.86
N GLY A 199 -2.70 -9.16 -4.33
CA GLY A 199 -3.36 -7.95 -4.84
C GLY A 199 -4.03 -7.09 -3.76
N GLN A 200 -3.69 -7.29 -2.49
CA GLN A 200 -4.23 -6.52 -1.37
C GLN A 200 -3.57 -5.14 -1.24
N LEU A 201 -2.41 -4.96 -1.85
CA LEU A 201 -1.76 -3.66 -2.03
C LEU A 201 -1.34 -3.54 -3.50
N ARG A 202 -1.79 -2.48 -4.16
CA ARG A 202 -1.47 -2.17 -5.56
C ARG A 202 -0.95 -0.74 -5.63
N CYS A 203 -0.04 -0.46 -6.55
CA CYS A 203 0.48 0.88 -6.76
C CYS A 203 0.43 1.24 -8.24
N ASP A 204 -0.13 2.42 -8.53
CA ASP A 204 0.06 3.10 -9.80
C ASP A 204 1.07 4.23 -9.57
N CYS A 205 2.01 4.40 -10.50
CA CYS A 205 3.12 5.34 -10.36
C CYS A 205 2.98 6.46 -11.40
N ASN A 206 2.87 7.69 -10.94
CA ASN A 206 2.92 8.87 -11.79
C ASN A 206 4.35 9.44 -11.75
N VAL A 207 5.00 9.60 -12.90
CA VAL A 207 6.38 10.12 -12.97
C VAL A 207 6.55 11.11 -14.12
N SER A 208 7.28 12.18 -13.84
CA SER A 208 7.74 13.16 -14.81
C SER A 208 9.19 13.52 -14.53
N VAL A 209 9.92 14.02 -15.53
CA VAL A 209 11.26 14.58 -15.36
C VAL A 209 11.30 16.01 -15.88
N ARG A 210 12.06 16.87 -15.21
CA ARG A 210 12.30 18.25 -15.65
C ARG A 210 13.78 18.61 -15.56
N PRO A 211 14.29 19.55 -16.39
CA PRO A 211 15.65 20.06 -16.21
C PRO A 211 15.81 20.75 -14.84
N GLU A 212 16.99 20.58 -14.23
CA GLU A 212 17.32 21.30 -13.00
C GLU A 212 17.27 22.82 -13.24
N GLY A 213 16.61 23.55 -12.32
CA GLY A 213 16.40 25.00 -12.42
C GLY A 213 15.06 25.43 -13.02
N THR A 214 14.23 24.50 -13.53
CA THR A 214 12.85 24.83 -13.95
C THR A 214 11.84 24.54 -12.84
N SER A 215 10.84 25.42 -12.70
CA SER A 215 9.73 25.26 -11.75
C SER A 215 8.58 24.42 -12.31
N GLU A 216 8.42 24.41 -13.64
CA GLU A 216 7.34 23.67 -14.31
C GLU A 216 7.59 22.16 -14.25
N LEU A 217 6.55 21.40 -13.90
CA LEU A 217 6.58 19.94 -13.94
C LEU A 217 6.63 19.44 -15.39
N GLY A 218 7.36 18.36 -15.61
CA GLY A 218 7.44 17.72 -16.92
C GLY A 218 6.15 16.99 -17.31
N THR A 219 6.12 16.47 -18.53
CA THR A 219 4.99 15.64 -18.98
C THR A 219 4.84 14.41 -18.09
N LYS A 220 3.66 14.24 -17.50
CA LYS A 220 3.33 13.12 -16.62
C LYS A 220 3.14 11.82 -17.41
N ILE A 221 3.81 10.76 -16.98
CA ILE A 221 3.56 9.38 -17.43
C ILE A 221 3.06 8.56 -16.25
N GLU A 222 2.06 7.72 -16.50
CA GLU A 222 1.44 6.87 -15.49
C GLU A 222 1.77 5.40 -15.79
N ILE A 223 2.47 4.73 -14.88
CA ILE A 223 2.75 3.28 -14.94
C ILE A 223 1.72 2.57 -14.08
N LYS A 224 0.89 1.71 -14.69
CA LYS A 224 -0.18 0.98 -13.99
C LYS A 224 0.17 -0.45 -13.63
N ASN A 225 -0.56 -0.99 -12.65
CA ASN A 225 -0.59 -2.39 -12.26
C ASN A 225 0.75 -2.91 -11.70
N MET A 226 1.38 -2.14 -10.82
CA MET A 226 2.61 -2.60 -10.16
C MET A 226 2.29 -3.54 -9.00
N ASN A 227 2.73 -4.80 -9.13
CA ASN A 227 2.41 -5.89 -8.20
C ASN A 227 3.55 -6.23 -7.22
N SER A 228 4.66 -5.48 -7.22
CA SER A 228 5.68 -5.59 -6.17
C SER A 228 6.43 -4.28 -5.98
N ILE A 229 6.89 -4.02 -4.76
CA ILE A 229 7.69 -2.82 -4.43
C ILE A 229 8.99 -2.80 -5.26
N SER A 230 9.62 -3.96 -5.45
CA SER A 230 10.82 -4.10 -6.30
C SER A 230 10.54 -3.80 -7.77
N ALA A 231 9.36 -4.16 -8.29
CA ALA A 231 8.96 -3.80 -9.65
C ALA A 231 8.73 -2.28 -9.76
N VAL A 232 8.12 -1.63 -8.75
CA VAL A 232 7.97 -0.16 -8.72
C VAL A 232 9.33 0.53 -8.87
N ARG A 233 10.32 0.14 -8.05
CA ARG A 233 11.67 0.70 -8.14
C ARG A 233 12.29 0.53 -9.53
N ARG A 234 12.23 -0.67 -10.11
CA ARG A 234 12.80 -0.92 -11.44
C ARG A 234 12.07 -0.18 -12.55
N ALA A 235 10.73 -0.13 -12.50
CA ALA A 235 9.93 0.56 -13.48
C ALA A 235 10.19 2.07 -13.47
N LEU A 236 10.28 2.67 -12.28
CA LEU A 236 10.62 4.09 -12.13
C LEU A 236 12.04 4.38 -12.64
N ALA A 237 13.03 3.54 -12.30
CA ALA A 237 14.40 3.72 -12.78
C ALA A 237 14.46 3.73 -14.32
N TYR A 238 13.86 2.74 -14.97
CA TYR A 238 13.78 2.67 -16.43
C TYR A 238 13.03 3.87 -17.03
N GLU A 239 11.87 4.21 -16.46
CA GLU A 239 11.00 5.25 -16.98
C GLU A 239 11.65 6.65 -16.90
N ILE A 240 12.36 6.93 -15.81
CA ILE A 240 13.10 8.18 -15.63
C ILE A 240 14.20 8.29 -16.70
N GLU A 241 15.02 7.26 -16.88
CA GLU A 241 16.07 7.25 -17.92
C GLU A 241 15.47 7.44 -19.31
N ARG A 242 14.39 6.72 -19.64
CA ARG A 242 13.71 6.87 -20.94
C ARG A 242 13.19 8.28 -21.18
N GLN A 243 12.60 8.90 -20.16
CA GLN A 243 12.10 10.28 -20.28
C GLN A 243 13.25 11.27 -20.45
N ILE A 244 14.34 11.12 -19.70
CA ILE A 244 15.52 11.98 -19.82
C ILE A 244 16.10 11.89 -21.24
N GLU A 245 16.28 10.68 -21.77
CA GLU A 245 16.79 10.48 -23.13
C GLU A 245 15.91 11.13 -24.20
N ALA A 246 14.59 10.97 -24.08
CA ALA A 246 13.63 11.58 -24.99
C ALA A 246 13.73 13.12 -24.96
N VAL A 247 13.74 13.71 -23.76
CA VAL A 247 13.85 15.17 -23.60
C VAL A 247 15.20 15.70 -24.11
N GLN A 248 16.30 14.96 -23.89
CA GLN A 248 17.63 15.34 -24.39
C GLN A 248 17.71 15.30 -25.93
N LYS A 249 16.96 14.40 -26.58
CA LYS A 249 16.84 14.32 -28.04
C LYS A 249 15.89 15.38 -28.63
N GLY A 250 15.23 16.17 -27.79
CA GLY A 250 14.20 17.13 -28.21
C GLY A 250 12.87 16.46 -28.60
N GLU A 251 12.65 15.20 -28.19
CA GLU A 251 11.39 14.51 -28.42
C GLU A 251 10.30 15.07 -27.48
N GLN A 252 9.09 15.23 -28.01
CA GLN A 252 7.96 15.66 -27.21
C GLN A 252 7.35 14.45 -26.48
N LEU A 253 7.47 14.44 -25.15
CA LEU A 253 6.77 13.46 -24.32
C LEU A 253 5.26 13.74 -24.34
N ILE A 254 4.48 12.70 -24.60
CA ILE A 254 3.01 12.74 -24.58
C ILE A 254 2.51 12.00 -23.33
N GLN A 255 1.57 12.62 -22.62
CA GLN A 255 0.94 12.01 -21.46
C GLN A 255 0.26 10.69 -21.86
N SER A 256 0.71 9.61 -21.25
CA SER A 256 0.25 8.26 -21.59
C SER A 256 0.22 7.36 -20.36
N THR A 257 -0.58 6.31 -20.47
CA THR A 257 -0.57 5.21 -19.52
C THR A 257 0.30 4.10 -20.09
N ARG A 258 1.26 3.64 -19.30
CA ARG A 258 2.21 2.58 -19.63
C ARG A 258 2.05 1.40 -18.68
N ARG A 259 2.53 0.24 -19.10
CA ARG A 259 2.62 -0.99 -18.30
C ARG A 259 4.09 -1.37 -18.14
N TRP A 260 4.45 -1.86 -16.96
CA TRP A 260 5.74 -2.49 -16.73
C TRP A 260 5.72 -3.96 -17.16
N ASP A 261 6.77 -4.38 -17.86
CA ASP A 261 7.03 -5.78 -18.20
C ASP A 261 8.31 -6.22 -17.49
N ASP A 262 8.15 -7.17 -16.58
CA ASP A 262 9.24 -7.67 -15.74
C ASP A 262 10.28 -8.48 -16.52
N ASP A 263 9.85 -9.20 -17.56
CA ASP A 263 10.72 -10.07 -18.37
C ASP A 263 11.55 -9.24 -19.35
N ALA A 264 10.90 -8.26 -19.99
CA ALA A 264 11.56 -7.34 -20.91
C ALA A 264 12.33 -6.21 -20.20
N GLY A 265 12.09 -5.99 -18.92
CA GLY A 265 12.73 -4.94 -18.11
C GLY A 265 12.44 -3.52 -18.61
N ARG A 266 11.26 -3.28 -19.19
CA ARG A 266 10.91 -1.97 -19.79
C ARG A 266 9.43 -1.63 -19.65
N THR A 267 9.12 -0.34 -19.77
CA THR A 267 7.74 0.15 -19.85
C THR A 267 7.24 0.15 -21.30
N PHE A 268 6.01 -0.30 -21.51
CA PHE A 268 5.32 -0.27 -22.80
C PHE A 268 4.13 0.69 -22.76
N GLN A 269 3.94 1.47 -23.82
CA GLN A 269 2.78 2.33 -23.95
C GLN A 269 1.52 1.50 -24.18
N MET A 270 0.49 1.72 -23.37
CA MET A 270 -0.81 1.08 -23.57
C MET A 270 -1.75 2.02 -24.31
N ARG A 271 -1.91 3.24 -23.81
CA ARG A 271 -2.83 4.24 -24.36
C ARG A 271 -2.27 5.64 -24.20
N VAL A 272 -2.54 6.49 -25.17
CA VAL A 272 -2.34 7.94 -25.07
C VAL A 272 -3.57 8.54 -24.40
N LYS A 273 -3.39 9.52 -23.50
CA LYS A 273 -4.54 10.28 -22.99
C LYS A 273 -4.95 11.31 -24.05
N GLU A 274 -5.92 10.94 -24.89
CA GLU A 274 -6.50 11.85 -25.89
C GLU A 274 -7.44 12.89 -25.28
N SER A 275 -7.99 12.60 -24.08
CA SER A 275 -8.73 13.55 -23.22
C SER A 275 -8.77 13.02 -21.78
N SER A 276 -8.95 13.91 -20.78
CA SER A 276 -9.32 13.48 -19.43
C SER A 276 -10.69 12.80 -19.51
N HIS A 277 -10.78 11.52 -19.14
CA HIS A 277 -12.06 10.82 -19.19
C HIS A 277 -13.05 11.57 -18.27
N ASP A 278 -14.14 12.06 -18.84
CA ASP A 278 -15.21 12.66 -18.07
C ASP A 278 -15.98 11.55 -17.35
N TYR A 279 -15.53 11.23 -16.14
CA TYR A 279 -16.15 10.26 -15.25
C TYR A 279 -17.50 10.74 -14.70
N ARG A 280 -17.93 11.99 -15.02
CA ARG A 280 -19.22 12.56 -14.64
C ARG A 280 -19.48 12.36 -13.14
N TYR A 281 -18.53 12.76 -12.29
CA TYR A 281 -18.66 12.59 -10.85
C TYR A 281 -19.89 13.33 -10.32
N PHE A 282 -20.66 12.68 -9.46
CA PHE A 282 -21.71 13.30 -8.67
C PHE A 282 -21.95 12.51 -7.36
N PRO A 283 -22.46 13.16 -6.31
CA PRO A 283 -22.78 12.48 -5.04
C PRO A 283 -23.72 11.31 -5.25
N ASP A 284 -23.43 10.16 -4.64
CA ASP A 284 -24.31 9.00 -4.75
C ASP A 284 -25.63 9.27 -3.99
N PRO A 285 -26.78 9.35 -4.68
CA PRO A 285 -28.05 9.69 -4.04
C PRO A 285 -28.56 8.59 -3.09
N ASP A 286 -28.05 7.37 -3.21
CA ASP A 286 -28.45 6.24 -2.36
C ASP A 286 -27.68 6.20 -1.03
N LEU A 287 -26.63 7.03 -0.87
CA LEU A 287 -25.78 7.09 0.30
C LEU A 287 -25.76 8.49 0.90
N LEU A 288 -26.27 8.62 2.13
CA LEU A 288 -26.17 9.87 2.88
C LEU A 288 -24.71 10.17 3.25
N PRO A 289 -24.32 11.47 3.35
CA PRO A 289 -23.04 11.85 3.93
C PRO A 289 -22.82 11.25 5.31
N VAL A 290 -21.58 10.87 5.61
CA VAL A 290 -21.17 10.25 6.86
C VAL A 290 -20.67 11.32 7.82
N ASP A 291 -21.28 11.40 9.00
CA ASP A 291 -20.71 12.14 10.13
C ASP A 291 -19.64 11.26 10.81
N THR A 292 -18.37 11.61 10.62
CA THR A 292 -17.25 10.80 11.13
C THR A 292 -17.15 10.87 12.65
N ARG A 293 -17.65 11.94 13.28
CA ARG A 293 -17.54 12.16 14.73
C ARG A 293 -18.20 11.05 15.53
N VAL A 294 -19.20 10.38 14.96
CA VAL A 294 -19.93 9.26 15.59
C VAL A 294 -19.05 8.06 15.91
N PHE A 295 -17.87 7.93 15.28
CA PHE A 295 -16.94 6.81 15.52
C PHE A 295 -15.50 7.25 15.87
N MET A 296 -15.16 8.54 15.79
CA MET A 296 -13.76 8.98 15.97
C MET A 296 -13.18 8.69 17.36
N ASP A 297 -14.00 8.74 18.42
CA ASP A 297 -13.51 8.43 19.77
C ASP A 297 -13.08 6.96 19.90
N GLU A 298 -13.87 6.04 19.32
CA GLU A 298 -13.49 4.63 19.25
C GLU A 298 -12.20 4.44 18.44
N VAL A 299 -12.09 5.10 17.29
CA VAL A 299 -10.91 5.00 16.40
C VAL A 299 -9.64 5.47 17.10
N ARG A 300 -9.70 6.58 17.86
CA ARG A 300 -8.54 7.11 18.60
C ARG A 300 -7.99 6.12 19.62
N THR A 301 -8.86 5.37 20.30
CA THR A 301 -8.43 4.34 21.28
C THR A 301 -7.75 3.13 20.63
N LYS A 302 -7.94 2.92 19.33
CA LYS A 302 -7.41 1.78 18.56
C LYS A 302 -6.08 2.06 17.86
N ARG A 303 -5.56 3.29 17.91
CA ARG A 303 -4.26 3.63 17.30
C ARG A 303 -3.14 2.82 17.97
N PRO A 304 -2.44 1.93 17.26
CA PRO A 304 -1.30 1.22 17.82
C PRO A 304 -0.07 2.12 17.89
N GLU A 305 0.93 1.68 18.64
CA GLU A 305 2.30 2.18 18.49
C GLU A 305 2.82 1.77 17.09
N LEU A 306 3.24 2.75 16.30
CA LEU A 306 3.70 2.56 14.93
C LEU A 306 5.10 1.94 14.87
N PRO A 307 5.51 1.32 13.73
CA PRO A 307 6.84 0.72 13.59
C PRO A 307 7.99 1.66 13.98
N GLY A 308 7.97 2.91 13.50
CA GLY A 308 8.98 3.92 13.83
C GLY A 308 9.00 4.29 15.32
N GLU A 309 7.83 4.58 15.90
CA GLU A 309 7.68 4.86 17.33
C GLU A 309 8.23 3.71 18.20
N LYS A 310 7.96 2.47 17.78
CA LYS A 310 8.40 1.25 18.45
C LYS A 310 9.91 1.05 18.35
N ARG A 311 10.52 1.35 17.20
CA ARG A 311 11.99 1.36 17.04
C ARG A 311 12.64 2.35 17.98
N ASP A 312 12.15 3.58 18.00
CA ASP A 312 12.68 4.65 18.85
C ASP A 312 12.56 4.29 20.33
N ARG A 313 11.42 3.72 20.72
CA ARG A 313 11.22 3.19 22.06
C ARG A 313 12.21 2.07 22.38
N PHE A 314 12.43 1.13 21.47
CA PHE A 314 13.36 0.02 21.73
C PHE A 314 14.78 0.50 21.96
N VAL A 315 15.25 1.46 21.16
CA VAL A 315 16.57 2.08 21.35
C VAL A 315 16.62 2.80 22.70
N ARG A 316 15.63 3.64 23.01
CA ARG A 316 15.59 4.46 24.23
C ARG A 316 15.46 3.64 25.51
N ASP A 317 14.51 2.69 25.55
CA ASP A 317 14.10 2.02 26.78
C ASP A 317 14.90 0.73 27.03
N PHE A 318 15.40 0.07 25.98
CA PHE A 318 16.13 -1.21 26.11
C PHE A 318 17.59 -1.14 25.67
N GLY A 319 18.05 0.00 25.13
CA GLY A 319 19.44 0.18 24.72
C GLY A 319 19.88 -0.74 23.58
N VAL A 320 18.94 -1.24 22.77
CA VAL A 320 19.28 -2.01 21.56
C VAL A 320 19.81 -1.07 20.48
N THR A 321 20.66 -1.59 19.59
CA THR A 321 21.18 -0.80 18.47
C THR A 321 20.05 -0.41 17.52
N ALA A 322 20.18 0.69 16.78
CA ALA A 322 19.18 1.10 15.79
C ALA A 322 18.90 0.01 14.74
N TYR A 323 19.95 -0.73 14.35
CA TYR A 323 19.83 -1.88 13.45
C TYR A 323 19.03 -3.03 14.08
N ASP A 324 19.32 -3.40 15.33
CA ASP A 324 18.56 -4.46 15.99
C ASP A 324 17.10 -4.03 16.24
N ALA A 325 16.88 -2.76 16.60
CA ALA A 325 15.54 -2.20 16.76
C ALA A 325 14.74 -2.28 15.44
N SER A 326 15.36 -1.97 14.30
CA SER A 326 14.68 -2.06 13.00
C SER A 326 14.32 -3.50 12.61
N VAL A 327 15.19 -4.46 12.93
CA VAL A 327 14.88 -5.89 12.76
C VAL A 327 13.77 -6.32 13.72
N LEU A 328 13.78 -5.90 14.98
CA LEU A 328 12.76 -6.29 15.95
C LEU A 328 11.39 -5.69 15.63
N ALA A 329 11.35 -4.47 15.09
CA ALA A 329 10.13 -3.79 14.70
C ALA A 329 9.69 -4.10 13.26
N SER A 330 10.42 -4.91 12.48
CA SER A 330 10.06 -5.17 11.08
C SER A 330 8.73 -5.92 10.93
N GLU A 331 8.35 -6.70 11.94
CA GLU A 331 7.09 -7.45 11.98
C GLU A 331 6.43 -7.26 13.33
N ARG A 332 5.12 -6.97 13.34
CA ARG A 332 4.36 -6.76 14.57
C ARG A 332 4.49 -7.93 15.54
N ALA A 333 4.38 -9.16 15.05
CA ALA A 333 4.50 -10.36 15.88
C ALA A 333 5.88 -10.49 16.56
N LEU A 334 6.96 -10.11 15.87
CA LEU A 334 8.30 -10.11 16.42
C LEU A 334 8.47 -9.01 17.47
N ALA A 335 7.94 -7.82 17.21
CA ALA A 335 8.00 -6.70 18.13
C ALA A 335 7.20 -7.00 19.42
N ASP A 336 6.04 -7.63 19.30
CA ASP A 336 5.19 -8.02 20.42
C ASP A 336 5.84 -9.13 21.26
N TYR A 337 6.51 -10.09 20.59
CA TYR A 337 7.32 -11.10 21.27
C TYR A 337 8.47 -10.47 22.07
N PHE A 338 9.18 -9.51 21.49
CA PHE A 338 10.26 -8.80 22.17
C PHE A 338 9.75 -8.01 23.37
N ASP A 339 8.63 -7.30 23.24
CA ASP A 339 8.00 -6.58 24.35
C ASP A 339 7.60 -7.52 25.50
N ALA A 340 7.03 -8.69 25.18
CA ALA A 340 6.67 -9.68 26.17
C ALA A 340 7.90 -10.18 26.95
N ALA A 341 8.97 -10.53 26.24
CA ALA A 341 10.22 -10.99 26.85
C ALA A 341 10.91 -9.89 27.67
N ALA A 342 10.87 -8.65 27.21
CA ALA A 342 11.46 -7.52 27.93
C ALA A 342 10.71 -7.21 29.23
N LYS A 343 9.37 -7.27 29.22
CA LYS A 343 8.53 -7.15 30.41
C LYS A 343 8.81 -8.25 31.43
N GLU A 344 8.91 -9.50 30.98
CA GLU A 344 9.24 -10.64 31.86
C GLU A 344 10.60 -10.45 32.54
N ARG A 345 11.61 -10.00 31.79
CA ARG A 345 12.94 -9.69 32.34
C ARG A 345 12.88 -8.55 33.37
N ALA A 346 12.16 -7.48 33.09
CA ALA A 346 12.01 -6.37 34.05
C ALA A 346 11.40 -6.87 35.38
N GLN A 347 10.34 -7.69 35.31
CA GLN A 347 9.72 -8.32 36.48
C GLN A 347 10.66 -9.29 37.20
N ALA A 348 11.44 -10.09 36.48
CA ALA A 348 12.44 -10.98 37.07
C ALA A 348 13.56 -10.20 37.78
N LYS A 349 13.92 -9.02 37.27
CA LYS A 349 14.90 -8.11 37.90
C LYS A 349 14.35 -7.54 39.21
N GLU A 350 13.11 -7.08 39.20
CA GLU A 350 12.41 -6.57 40.38
C GLU A 350 12.23 -7.65 41.46
N ARG A 351 12.02 -8.91 41.05
CA ARG A 351 11.93 -10.06 41.97
C ARG A 351 13.28 -10.59 42.47
N GLY A 352 14.40 -10.01 42.04
CA GLY A 352 15.75 -10.46 42.41
C GLY A 352 16.14 -11.83 41.85
N GLN A 353 15.52 -12.26 40.74
CA GLN A 353 15.65 -13.62 40.18
C GLN A 353 16.58 -13.71 38.96
N LEU A 354 17.31 -12.65 38.61
CA LEU A 354 18.17 -12.62 37.42
C LEU A 354 19.63 -12.93 37.74
N ASP A 355 20.07 -14.14 37.40
CA ASP A 355 21.47 -14.48 37.23
C ASP A 355 21.99 -13.93 35.88
N HIS A 356 23.18 -13.34 35.88
CA HIS A 356 23.60 -12.27 34.96
C HIS A 356 23.95 -12.68 33.52
N GLN A 357 23.59 -13.87 33.04
CA GLN A 357 24.02 -14.35 31.72
C GLN A 357 22.89 -15.03 30.95
N ARG A 358 22.61 -14.53 29.73
CA ARG A 358 21.80 -15.11 28.62
C ARG A 358 20.46 -14.43 28.32
N PHE A 359 20.43 -13.20 27.77
CA PHE A 359 19.19 -12.76 27.09
C PHE A 359 19.36 -11.99 25.78
N ALA A 360 20.52 -11.40 25.48
CA ALA A 360 20.70 -10.64 24.23
C ALA A 360 20.91 -11.49 22.96
N GLN A 361 21.02 -12.83 23.05
CA GLN A 361 21.36 -13.68 21.89
C GLN A 361 20.27 -14.68 21.47
N ALA A 362 19.15 -14.78 22.18
CA ALA A 362 18.15 -15.81 21.90
C ALA A 362 17.35 -15.58 20.60
N PRO A 363 16.91 -14.34 20.26
CA PRO A 363 16.16 -14.10 19.01
C PRO A 363 17.05 -14.26 17.77
N LEU A 364 18.28 -13.75 17.81
CA LEU A 364 19.23 -13.73 16.68
C LEU A 364 19.81 -15.12 16.34
N ARG A 365 19.92 -16.04 17.31
CA ARG A 365 20.49 -17.38 17.08
C ARG A 365 19.54 -18.36 16.38
N ARG A 366 18.21 -18.18 16.48
CA ARG A 366 17.24 -19.09 15.83
C ARG A 366 17.24 -18.96 14.29
N ARG A 367 17.60 -17.80 13.75
CA ARG A 367 17.69 -17.59 12.30
C ARG A 367 18.92 -18.25 11.67
N LYS A 368 20.08 -18.26 12.35
CA LYS A 368 21.30 -18.94 11.87
C LYS A 368 21.20 -20.48 11.85
N ARG A 369 20.28 -21.09 12.60
CA ARG A 369 20.11 -22.57 12.60
C ARG A 369 19.20 -23.10 11.49
N ARG A 370 18.33 -22.25 10.90
CA ARG A 370 17.49 -22.68 9.77
C ARG A 370 18.23 -22.72 8.43
N SER A 371 19.39 -22.06 8.32
CA SER A 371 20.21 -22.04 7.10
C SER A 371 21.24 -23.18 7.00
N SER A 372 21.31 -24.10 7.97
CA SER A 372 22.35 -25.16 8.00
C SER A 372 21.82 -26.59 8.04
N ILE A 373 20.52 -26.82 7.83
CA ILE A 373 19.93 -28.18 7.77
C ILE A 373 19.18 -28.33 6.44
N ALA A 374 19.96 -28.41 5.37
CA ALA A 374 19.53 -28.93 4.08
C ALA A 374 20.70 -29.73 3.49
N ARG A 375 21.05 -30.85 4.13
CA ARG A 375 21.82 -31.93 3.51
C ARG A 375 20.93 -33.17 3.51
N SER A 376 20.42 -33.47 2.31
CA SER A 376 19.68 -34.69 1.97
C SER A 376 20.50 -35.94 2.32
N PRO A 377 19.90 -36.99 2.92
CA PRO A 377 20.48 -38.31 2.93
C PRO A 377 20.20 -39.00 1.59
N ARG A 378 21.26 -39.38 0.89
CA ARG A 378 21.23 -40.28 -0.26
C ARG A 378 20.58 -41.62 0.15
N ILE A 379 19.44 -41.95 -0.44
CA ILE A 379 18.88 -43.30 -0.41
C ILE A 379 19.42 -44.07 -1.62
N ARG A 380 20.22 -45.11 -1.33
CA ARG A 380 20.64 -46.14 -2.28
C ARG A 380 19.45 -47.07 -2.53
N TRP A 381 19.07 -47.23 -3.79
CA TRP A 381 18.30 -48.39 -4.24
C TRP A 381 19.30 -49.44 -4.75
N MET A 382 19.27 -50.63 -4.15
CA MET A 382 19.89 -51.85 -4.70
C MET A 382 18.77 -52.82 -5.05
N ASN A 383 18.92 -53.43 -6.23
CA ASN A 383 18.04 -54.37 -6.90
C ASN A 383 17.52 -55.51 -6.01
N SER A 384 16.25 -55.87 -6.22
CA SER A 384 15.75 -57.23 -6.43
C SER A 384 14.36 -57.14 -7.07
#